data_AF-A0A2E6Q1A6-F1
#
_entry.id   AF-A0A2E6Q1A6-F1
#
_cell.length_a   1.000
_cell.length_b   1.000
_cell.length_c   1.000
_cell.angle_alpha   90.00
_cell.angle_beta   90.00
_cell.angle_gamma   90.00
#
_symmetry.space_group_name_H-M   'P 1'
#
loop_
_entity.id
_entity.type
_entity.pdbx_description
1 polymer ?
#
loop_
_entity_poly.entity_id
_entity_poly.type
_entity_poly.pdbx_seq_one_letter_code
_entity_poly.pdbx_strand_id
1 'polypeptide(L)'
;MGRTVSTWRDRIERRIATWSGFRRTLRLSDRISFDRLLMSIRSRSSACGMVPVSDEFEPALLAALIELDTRLTKVERELSENG
;
A
#
# COMPACT_ATOMS: atom_id res chain seq x y z
N MET A 1 11.71 -20.22 25.17
CA MET A 1 11.27 -20.49 23.78
C MET A 1 11.24 -19.16 23.04
N GLY A 2 12.13 -18.98 22.06
CA GLY A 2 12.35 -17.70 21.38
C GLY A 2 11.10 -17.24 20.63
N ARG A 3 10.71 -15.97 20.82
CA ARG A 3 9.58 -15.38 20.12
C ARG A 3 9.94 -15.28 18.64
N THR A 4 9.22 -15.97 17.76
CA THR A 4 9.34 -15.80 16.31
C THR A 4 9.24 -14.31 15.97
N VAL A 5 10.26 -13.77 15.28
CA VAL A 5 10.23 -12.38 14.82
C VAL A 5 9.08 -12.23 13.84
N SER A 6 8.14 -11.33 14.11
CA SER A 6 6.99 -11.13 13.23
C SER A 6 7.46 -10.69 11.85
N THR A 7 6.90 -11.28 10.78
CA THR A 7 7.26 -10.93 9.41
C THR A 7 6.89 -9.49 9.09
N TRP A 8 7.47 -8.91 8.04
CA TRP A 8 7.05 -7.58 7.57
C TRP A 8 5.55 -7.55 7.26
N ARG A 9 5.03 -8.63 6.65
CA ARG A 9 3.60 -8.80 6.39
C ARG A 9 2.75 -8.72 7.67
N ASP A 10 3.17 -9.39 8.73
CA ASP A 10 2.44 -9.33 10.01
C ASP A 10 2.46 -7.92 10.62
N ARG A 11 3.58 -7.21 10.48
CA ARG A 11 3.72 -5.83 10.99
C ARG A 11 2.82 -4.87 10.22
N ILE A 12 2.82 -4.93 8.89
CA ILE A 12 2.00 -4.02 8.07
C ILE A 12 0.50 -4.29 8.25
N GLU A 13 0.06 -5.55 8.41
CA GLU A 13 -1.37 -5.82 8.66
C GLU A 13 -1.83 -5.26 10.01
N ARG A 14 -0.99 -5.37 11.06
CA ARG A 14 -1.27 -4.71 12.35
C ARG A 14 -1.35 -3.20 12.18
N ARG A 15 -0.44 -2.59 11.42
CA ARG A 15 -0.47 -1.15 11.12
C ARG A 15 -1.73 -0.77 10.34
N ILE A 16 -2.12 -1.51 9.31
CA ILE A 16 -3.33 -1.28 8.52
C ILE A 16 -4.58 -1.34 9.40
N ALA A 17 -4.64 -2.26 10.36
CA ALA A 17 -5.77 -2.35 11.30
C ALA A 17 -5.95 -1.06 12.11
N THR A 18 -4.86 -0.38 12.47
CA THR A 18 -4.93 0.93 13.16
C THR A 18 -5.56 2.03 12.31
N TRP A 19 -5.50 1.91 10.98
CA TRP A 19 -6.09 2.89 10.06
C TRP A 19 -7.60 2.72 9.85
N SER A 20 -8.22 1.71 10.48
CA SER A 20 -9.66 1.48 10.36
C SER A 20 -10.50 2.69 10.83
N GLY A 21 -10.03 3.44 11.82
CA GLY A 21 -10.66 4.69 12.26
C GLY A 21 -10.64 5.74 11.16
N PHE A 22 -9.46 6.03 10.61
CA PHE A 22 -9.29 6.96 9.48
C PHE A 22 -10.17 6.56 8.28
N ARG A 23 -10.12 5.29 7.86
CA ARG A 23 -10.93 4.77 6.74
C ARG A 23 -12.43 5.05 6.91
N ARG A 24 -12.96 4.97 8.13
CA ARG A 24 -14.39 5.23 8.39
C ARG A 24 -14.78 6.69 8.17
N THR A 25 -13.85 7.62 8.34
CA THR A 25 -14.10 9.07 8.15
C THR A 25 -14.11 9.50 6.68
N LEU A 26 -13.53 8.68 5.80
CA LEU A 26 -13.43 8.97 4.36
C LEU A 26 -14.79 8.92 3.66
N ARG A 27 -14.92 9.69 2.57
CA ARG A 27 -16.04 9.55 1.60
C ARG A 27 -15.93 8.23 0.85
N LEU A 28 -17.01 7.77 0.21
CA LEU A 28 -17.02 6.49 -0.50
C LEU A 28 -15.93 6.40 -1.59
N SER A 29 -15.74 7.46 -2.38
CA SER A 29 -14.68 7.56 -3.40
C SER A 29 -13.29 7.38 -2.80
N ASP A 30 -13.06 8.01 -1.65
CA ASP A 30 -11.76 8.02 -0.99
C ASP A 30 -11.50 6.68 -0.31
N ARG A 31 -12.53 6.03 0.24
CA ARG A 31 -12.43 4.65 0.75
C ARG A 31 -12.04 3.66 -0.33
N ILE A 32 -12.67 3.75 -1.51
CA ILE A 32 -12.34 2.88 -2.65
C ILE A 32 -10.88 3.09 -3.08
N SER A 33 -10.43 4.34 -3.16
CA SER A 33 -9.04 4.65 -3.49
C SER A 33 -8.07 4.16 -2.42
N PHE A 34 -8.40 4.36 -1.15
CA PHE A 34 -7.62 3.88 -0.01
C PHE A 34 -7.49 2.36 0.00
N ASP A 35 -8.59 1.63 -0.19
CA ASP A 35 -8.58 0.16 -0.23
C ASP A 35 -7.71 -0.38 -1.36
N ARG A 36 -7.74 0.28 -2.53
CA ARG A 36 -6.91 -0.08 -3.68
C ARG A 36 -5.41 0.15 -3.39
N LEU A 37 -5.06 1.23 -2.68
CA LEU A 37 -3.68 1.44 -2.19
C LEU A 37 -3.26 0.33 -1.23
N LEU A 38 -4.13 -0.08 -0.30
CA LEU A 38 -3.82 -1.18 0.61
C LEU A 38 -3.62 -2.52 -0.11
N MET A 39 -4.36 -2.78 -1.18
CA MET A 39 -4.15 -3.97 -2.03
C MET A 39 -2.77 -3.94 -2.71
N SER A 40 -2.36 -2.77 -3.22
CA SER A 40 -1.03 -2.56 -3.81
C SER A 40 0.10 -2.81 -2.80
N ILE A 41 -0.05 -2.36 -1.56
CA ILE A 41 0.92 -2.61 -0.48
C ILE A 41 1.05 -4.11 -0.21
N ARG A 42 -0.08 -4.83 -0.16
CA ARG A 42 -0.10 -6.28 0.07
C ARG A 42 0.53 -7.07 -1.08
N SER A 43 0.25 -6.70 -2.32
CA SER A 43 0.79 -7.39 -3.50
C SER A 43 2.31 -7.29 -3.58
N ARG A 44 2.89 -6.18 -3.09
CA ARG A 44 4.34 -5.95 -3.04
C ARG A 44 4.98 -6.35 -1.72
N SER A 45 4.30 -7.13 -0.88
CA SER A 45 4.79 -7.51 0.46
C SER A 45 6.12 -8.27 0.46
N SER A 46 6.45 -9.01 -0.60
CA SER A 46 7.75 -9.67 -0.76
C SER A 46 8.89 -8.67 -0.94
N ALA A 47 8.70 -7.64 -1.78
CA ALA A 47 9.66 -6.57 -1.99
C ALA A 47 9.79 -5.67 -0.76
N CYS A 48 8.66 -5.35 -0.12
CA CYS A 48 8.63 -4.54 1.10
C CYS A 48 9.36 -5.20 2.27
N GLY A 49 9.36 -6.55 2.34
CA GLY A 49 10.06 -7.32 3.36
C GLY A 49 11.59 -7.26 3.28
N MET A 50 12.15 -6.68 2.22
CA MET A 50 13.60 -6.48 2.05
C MET A 50 14.13 -5.23 2.78
N VAL A 51 13.24 -4.34 3.20
CA VAL A 51 13.55 -3.10 3.94
C VAL A 51 13.81 -3.43 5.42
N PRO A 52 14.65 -2.66 6.15
CA PRO A 52 14.98 -2.93 7.55
C PRO A 52 13.74 -3.24 8.42
N VAL A 53 13.93 -4.17 9.36
CA VAL A 53 12.85 -4.73 10.17
C VAL A 53 12.04 -3.66 10.93
N SER A 54 12.67 -2.54 11.25
CA SER A 54 12.09 -1.43 12.03
C SER A 54 11.09 -0.56 11.29
N ASP A 55 11.00 -0.61 9.95
CA ASP A 55 10.12 0.27 9.19
C ASP A 55 9.13 -0.49 8.31
N GLU A 56 7.85 -0.48 8.71
CA GLU A 56 6.75 -0.94 7.87
C GLU A 56 6.14 0.14 6.96
N PHE A 57 6.32 1.41 7.28
CA PHE A 57 5.59 2.50 6.64
C PHE A 57 6.28 3.00 5.37
N GLU A 58 7.60 3.18 5.39
CA GLU A 58 8.38 3.55 4.21
C GLU A 58 8.14 2.60 3.01
N PRO A 59 8.29 1.27 3.16
CA PRO A 59 8.04 0.37 2.03
C PRO A 59 6.58 0.35 1.58
N ALA A 60 5.63 0.54 2.51
CA ALA A 60 4.22 0.67 2.16
C ALA A 60 3.94 1.95 1.34
N LEU A 61 4.61 3.05 1.68
CA LEU A 61 4.52 4.30 0.93
C LEU A 61 5.11 4.13 -0.48
N LEU A 62 6.27 3.49 -0.62
CA LEU A 62 6.87 3.20 -1.93
C LEU A 62 5.95 2.34 -2.80
N ALA A 63 5.34 1.30 -2.23
CA ALA A 63 4.38 0.47 -2.95
C ALA A 63 3.14 1.27 -3.41
N ALA A 64 2.63 2.17 -2.56
CA ALA A 64 1.53 3.06 -2.90
C ALA A 64 1.90 4.06 -4.02
N LEU A 65 3.10 4.64 -3.97
CA LEU A 65 3.60 5.56 -5.01
C LEU A 65 3.75 4.86 -6.36
N ILE A 66 4.31 3.65 -6.40
CA ILE A 66 4.43 2.85 -7.62
C ILE A 66 3.05 2.57 -8.23
N GLU A 67 2.04 2.29 -7.41
CA GLU A 67 0.67 2.09 -7.89
C GLU A 67 0.06 3.34 -8.49
N LEU A 68 0.31 4.50 -7.89
CA LEU A 68 -0.16 5.78 -8.41
C LEU A 68 0.52 6.12 -9.73
N ASP A 69 1.85 5.95 -9.81
CA ASP A 69 2.64 6.16 -11.02
C ASP A 69 2.22 5.23 -12.17
N THR A 70 2.01 3.94 -11.87
CA THR A 70 1.53 2.95 -12.86
C THR A 70 0.17 3.35 -13.43
N ARG A 71 -0.75 3.81 -12.57
CA ARG A 71 -2.09 4.24 -12.99
C ARG A 71 -2.06 5.56 -13.74
N LEU A 72 -1.20 6.49 -13.34
CA LEU A 72 -1.00 7.76 -14.02
C LEU A 72 -0.46 7.52 -15.43
N THR A 73 0.62 6.76 -15.55
CA THR A 73 1.23 6.38 -16.84
C THR A 73 0.21 5.73 -17.78
N LYS A 74 -0.66 4.86 -17.25
CA LYS A 74 -1.71 4.22 -18.04
C LYS A 74 -2.71 5.25 -18.59
N VAL A 75 -3.17 6.18 -17.75
CA VAL A 75 -4.10 7.23 -18.16
C VAL A 75 -3.46 8.18 -19.16
N GLU A 76 -2.21 8.60 -18.93
CA GLU A 76 -1.46 9.47 -19.84
C GLU A 76 -1.29 8.82 -21.22
N ARG A 77 -1.00 7.52 -21.25
CA ARG A 77 -0.92 6.75 -22.49
C ARG A 77 -2.27 6.70 -23.23
N GLU A 78 -3.35 6.37 -22.54
CA GLU A 78 -4.70 6.33 -23.12
C GLU A 78 -5.14 7.69 -23.67
N LEU A 79 -4.73 8.79 -23.02
CA LEU A 79 -4.97 10.15 -23.51
C LEU A 79 -4.13 10.47 -24.76
N SER A 80 -2.88 10.03 -24.80
CA SER A 80 -2.00 10.22 -25.96
C SER A 80 -2.39 9.40 -27.20
N GLU A 81 -3.03 8.24 -27.00
CA GLU A 81 -3.48 7.37 -28.09
C GLU A 81 -4.85 7.80 -28.67
N ASN A 82 -5.63 8.60 -27.92
CA ASN A 82 -6.98 9.05 -28.29
C ASN A 82 -7.07 10.54 -28.69
N GLY A 83 -5.96 11.28 -28.65
CA GLY A 83 -5.86 12.70 -29.04
C GLY A 83 -5.18 12.87 -30.39
#